data_AF-A0A2V8PGH4-F1
#
_entry.id   AF-A0A2V8PGH4-F1
#
_cell.length_a   1.000
_cell.length_b   1.000
_cell.length_c   1.000
_cell.angle_alpha   90.00
_cell.angle_beta   90.00
_cell.angle_gamma   90.00
#
_symmetry.space_group_name_H-M   'P 1'
#
loop_
_entity.id
_entity.type
_entity.pdbx_description
1 polymer ?
#
loop_
_entity_poly.entity_id
_entity_poly.type
_entity_poly.pdbx_seq_one_letter_code
_entity_poly.pdbx_strand_id
1 'polypeptide(L)'
;MSATNPNDINLRVDLAESHRSIANILAAAANDLSTAEPHARQAVSIAQGLPGGETNSRALRVLTEAEDALARLLMLKGETNDAMDVCLESLKTAGRLLAIDPKNMQARQDLASGHTLAGNITTRKGDFAAALKHHHESLAMNLAIVADDPDNEAAKHWIGQNYINIGNAFIQTSDLRAALRSYQQAAMVLEALYQKRPGDIQAIQFLARAYDDIGETLAKLGDLKAALEGVTHASEFAERAIARDSANDIMRRLMAKTYFDVGEVRSSLGAQSKAAERSGQEQWLEARQAYQRSLDLFLDLRSRGTLTKEFAGKLDEIPRKIAACDAALAKNDRPVRK
;
A
#
# COMPACT_ATOMS: atom_id res chain seq x y z
N MET A 1 44.07 21.66 -18.50
CA MET A 1 42.67 21.21 -18.59
C MET A 1 42.70 19.71 -18.85
N SER A 2 42.49 18.89 -17.80
CA SER A 2 42.47 17.43 -17.92
C SER A 2 41.21 17.02 -18.70
N ALA A 3 41.38 16.39 -19.86
CA ALA A 3 40.29 15.78 -20.59
C ALA A 3 39.68 14.68 -19.69
N THR A 4 38.43 14.86 -19.27
CA THR A 4 37.65 13.84 -18.57
C THR A 4 37.54 12.61 -19.49
N ASN A 5 38.13 11.50 -19.07
CA ASN A 5 38.06 10.23 -19.79
C ASN A 5 36.58 9.78 -19.86
N PRO A 6 35.96 9.69 -21.05
CA PRO A 6 34.56 9.25 -21.19
C PRO A 6 34.31 7.83 -20.66
N ASN A 7 35.37 7.04 -20.46
CA ASN A 7 35.34 5.70 -19.88
C ASN A 7 35.60 5.66 -18.36
N ASP A 8 35.64 6.81 -17.66
CA ASP A 8 35.71 6.81 -16.21
C ASP A 8 34.42 6.21 -15.63
N ILE A 9 34.57 5.04 -14.98
CA ILE A 9 33.47 4.33 -14.34
C ILE A 9 32.74 5.21 -13.32
N ASN A 10 33.46 6.09 -12.59
CA ASN A 10 32.85 6.94 -11.58
C ASN A 10 31.89 7.95 -12.22
N LEU A 11 32.33 8.63 -13.29
CA LEU A 11 31.49 9.59 -14.01
C LEU A 11 30.23 8.93 -14.59
N ARG A 12 30.35 7.69 -15.09
CA ARG A 12 29.21 6.95 -15.64
C ARG A 12 28.25 6.47 -14.56
N VAL A 13 28.75 6.07 -13.39
CA VAL A 13 27.93 5.75 -12.22
C VAL A 13 27.16 6.99 -11.77
N ASP A 14 27.86 8.10 -11.55
CA ASP A 14 27.23 9.35 -11.11
C ASP A 14 26.17 9.85 -12.11
N LEU A 15 26.43 9.67 -13.41
CA LEU A 15 25.46 10.02 -14.45
C LEU A 15 24.23 9.11 -14.43
N ALA A 16 24.39 7.79 -14.26
CA ALA A 16 23.27 6.86 -14.14
C ALA A 16 22.41 7.16 -12.90
N GLU A 17 23.05 7.41 -11.75
CA GLU A 17 22.39 7.78 -10.50
C GLU A 17 21.65 9.13 -10.62
N SER A 18 22.23 10.09 -11.35
CA SER A 18 21.58 11.38 -11.62
C SER A 18 20.33 11.20 -12.47
N HIS A 19 20.40 10.44 -13.56
CA HIS A 19 19.24 10.13 -14.39
C HIS A 19 18.15 9.39 -13.59
N ARG A 20 18.53 8.40 -12.76
CA ARG A 20 17.59 7.69 -11.87
C ARG A 20 16.92 8.65 -10.89
N SER A 21 17.69 9.56 -10.29
CA SER A 21 17.17 10.53 -9.33
C SER A 21 16.21 11.53 -9.97
N ILE A 22 16.52 12.03 -11.17
CA ILE A 22 15.62 12.89 -11.95
C ILE A 22 14.31 12.15 -12.25
N ALA A 23 14.39 10.90 -12.72
CA ALA A 23 13.20 10.10 -12.99
C ALA A 23 12.32 9.93 -11.74
N ASN A 24 12.92 9.60 -10.60
CA ASN A 24 12.20 9.43 -9.33
C ASN A 24 11.53 10.74 -8.87
N ILE A 25 12.22 11.89 -8.99
CA ILE A 25 11.66 13.19 -8.60
C ILE A 25 10.50 13.57 -9.53
N LEU A 26 10.66 13.42 -10.84
CA LEU A 26 9.60 13.72 -11.81
C LEU A 26 8.36 12.84 -11.57
N ALA A 27 8.56 11.55 -11.30
CA ALA A 27 7.47 10.63 -11.01
C ALA A 27 6.77 10.94 -9.68
N ALA A 28 7.54 11.16 -8.61
CA ALA A 28 6.99 11.29 -7.25
C ALA A 28 6.45 12.70 -6.94
N ALA A 29 7.14 13.75 -7.36
CA ALA A 29 6.81 15.13 -7.01
C ALA A 29 5.97 15.84 -8.07
N ALA A 30 6.25 15.59 -9.35
CA ALA A 30 5.56 16.25 -10.46
C ALA A 30 4.42 15.40 -11.06
N ASN A 31 4.33 14.11 -10.69
CA ASN A 31 3.48 13.12 -11.37
C ASN A 31 3.67 13.14 -12.91
N ASP A 32 4.86 13.54 -13.36
CA ASP A 32 5.21 13.68 -14.78
C ASP A 32 5.90 12.40 -15.25
N LEU A 33 5.07 11.36 -15.43
CA LEU A 33 5.54 10.05 -15.85
C LEU A 33 6.12 10.06 -17.27
N SER A 34 5.65 10.98 -18.12
CA SER A 34 6.11 11.15 -19.50
C SER A 34 7.55 11.64 -19.58
N THR A 35 7.92 12.63 -18.76
CA THR A 35 9.30 13.13 -18.73
C THR A 35 10.20 12.23 -17.89
N ALA A 36 9.66 11.54 -16.88
CA ALA A 36 10.43 10.62 -16.05
C ALA A 36 11.00 9.42 -16.82
N GLU A 37 10.24 8.87 -17.78
CA GLU A 37 10.60 7.60 -18.43
C GLU A 37 11.88 7.67 -19.27
N PRO A 38 12.09 8.68 -20.13
CA PRO A 38 13.36 8.84 -20.83
C PRO A 38 14.56 8.85 -19.87
N HIS A 39 14.44 9.49 -18.71
CA HIS A 39 15.50 9.50 -17.71
C HIS A 39 15.72 8.12 -17.08
N ALA A 40 14.66 7.39 -16.72
CA ALA A 40 14.78 6.03 -16.17
C ALA A 40 15.41 5.06 -17.18
N ARG A 41 14.99 5.10 -18.45
CA ARG A 41 15.57 4.28 -19.53
C ARG A 41 17.04 4.63 -19.77
N GLN A 42 17.39 5.92 -19.72
CA GLN A 42 18.77 6.35 -19.86
C GLN A 42 19.65 5.88 -18.69
N ALA A 43 19.13 5.88 -17.46
CA ALA A 43 19.83 5.32 -16.31
C ALA A 43 20.18 3.84 -16.50
N VAL A 44 19.20 3.03 -16.95
CA VAL A 44 19.41 1.61 -17.27
C VAL A 44 20.46 1.44 -18.37
N SER A 45 20.33 2.18 -19.48
CA SER A 45 21.27 2.11 -20.61
C SER A 45 22.70 2.43 -20.20
N ILE A 46 22.91 3.49 -19.40
CA ILE A 46 24.24 3.86 -18.89
C ILE A 46 24.80 2.76 -17.99
N ALA A 47 23.97 2.25 -17.07
CA ALA A 47 24.34 1.23 -16.09
C ALA A 47 24.72 -0.11 -16.77
N GLN A 48 23.96 -0.54 -17.78
CA GLN A 48 24.25 -1.75 -18.57
C GLN A 48 25.62 -1.67 -19.26
N GLY A 49 26.03 -0.48 -19.69
CA GLY A 49 27.32 -0.29 -20.35
C GLY A 49 28.51 -0.14 -19.39
N LEU A 50 28.33 -0.16 -18.08
CA LEU A 50 29.42 0.05 -17.12
C LEU A 50 30.48 -1.07 -17.24
N PRO A 51 31.79 -0.73 -17.17
CA PRO A 51 32.85 -1.73 -17.28
C PRO A 51 32.79 -2.74 -16.12
N GLY A 52 32.97 -4.01 -16.46
CA GLY A 52 32.85 -5.12 -15.50
C GLY A 52 31.43 -5.71 -15.40
N GLY A 53 30.44 -5.12 -16.08
CA GLY A 53 29.12 -5.71 -16.40
C GLY A 53 28.58 -6.67 -15.34
N GLU A 54 28.59 -7.96 -15.66
CA GLU A 54 28.01 -9.04 -14.82
C GLU A 54 28.85 -9.46 -13.61
N THR A 55 30.06 -8.91 -13.44
CA THR A 55 31.04 -9.36 -12.42
C THR A 55 31.44 -8.26 -11.44
N ASN A 56 31.12 -7.00 -11.74
CA ASN A 56 31.44 -5.87 -10.89
C ASN A 56 30.25 -5.55 -9.99
N SER A 57 30.41 -5.74 -8.69
CA SER A 57 29.36 -5.51 -7.69
C SER A 57 28.77 -4.10 -7.73
N ARG A 58 29.59 -3.07 -7.98
CA ARG A 58 29.12 -1.67 -8.08
C ARG A 58 28.29 -1.45 -9.34
N ALA A 59 28.72 -2.02 -10.48
CA ALA A 59 27.97 -1.91 -11.74
C ALA A 59 26.63 -2.63 -11.66
N LEU A 60 26.61 -3.86 -11.12
CA LEU A 60 25.39 -4.63 -10.89
C LEU A 60 24.41 -3.88 -9.99
N ARG A 61 24.90 -3.26 -8.90
CA ARG A 61 24.07 -2.48 -8.00
C ARG A 61 23.40 -1.30 -8.71
N VAL A 62 24.17 -0.48 -9.42
CA VAL A 62 23.64 0.70 -10.13
C VAL A 62 22.61 0.27 -11.19
N LEU A 63 22.84 -0.88 -11.83
CA LEU A 63 21.89 -1.47 -12.77
C LEU A 63 20.59 -1.91 -12.08
N THR A 64 20.66 -2.65 -10.98
CA THR A 64 19.47 -3.05 -10.19
C THR A 64 18.65 -1.82 -9.76
N GLU A 65 19.28 -0.79 -9.21
CA GLU A 65 18.58 0.43 -8.77
C GLU A 65 17.88 1.14 -9.95
N ALA A 66 18.51 1.16 -11.13
CA ALA A 66 17.95 1.79 -12.33
C ALA A 66 16.80 0.96 -12.93
N GLU A 67 16.93 -0.37 -12.97
CA GLU A 67 15.90 -1.30 -13.44
C GLU A 67 14.67 -1.22 -12.53
N ASP A 68 14.84 -1.22 -11.20
CA ASP A 68 13.76 -1.05 -10.23
C ASP A 68 13.00 0.27 -10.41
N ALA A 69 13.73 1.38 -10.64
CA ALA A 69 13.12 2.68 -10.87
C ALA A 69 12.28 2.70 -12.17
N LEU A 70 12.81 2.12 -13.24
CA LEU A 70 12.09 2.00 -14.51
C LEU A 70 10.86 1.09 -14.38
N ALA A 71 10.98 -0.07 -13.73
CA ALA A 71 9.87 -0.99 -13.52
C ALA A 71 8.73 -0.35 -12.70
N ARG A 72 9.05 0.38 -11.63
CA ARG A 72 8.05 1.14 -10.84
C ARG A 72 7.34 2.19 -11.69
N LEU A 73 8.08 2.90 -12.53
CA LEU A 73 7.53 3.92 -13.40
C LEU A 73 6.57 3.34 -14.45
N LEU A 74 6.99 2.28 -15.13
CA LEU A 74 6.15 1.57 -16.12
C LEU A 74 4.87 1.03 -15.45
N MET A 75 4.98 0.50 -14.23
CA MET A 75 3.83 0.07 -13.44
C MET A 75 2.86 1.24 -13.14
N LEU A 76 3.37 2.43 -12.80
CA LEU A 76 2.55 3.63 -12.56
C LEU A 76 1.84 4.10 -13.85
N LYS A 77 2.49 3.98 -15.01
CA LYS A 77 1.88 4.25 -16.32
C LYS A 77 0.84 3.22 -16.74
N GLY A 78 0.78 2.06 -16.06
CA GLY A 78 -0.11 0.95 -16.41
C GLY A 78 0.48 -0.01 -17.45
N GLU A 79 1.74 0.16 -17.83
CA GLU A 79 2.49 -0.69 -18.76
C GLU A 79 3.00 -1.94 -18.03
N THR A 80 2.07 -2.76 -17.55
CA THR A 80 2.34 -3.85 -16.60
C THR A 80 3.16 -5.00 -17.16
N ASN A 81 3.18 -5.22 -18.48
CA ASN A 81 4.03 -6.23 -19.10
C ASN A 81 5.49 -5.76 -19.14
N ASP A 82 5.75 -4.58 -19.70
CA ASP A 82 7.09 -3.98 -19.72
C ASP A 82 7.66 -3.80 -18.29
N ALA A 83 6.80 -3.40 -17.34
CA ALA A 83 7.19 -3.32 -15.93
C ALA A 83 7.64 -4.68 -15.37
N MET A 84 6.95 -5.77 -15.72
CA MET A 84 7.31 -7.12 -15.29
C MET A 84 8.65 -7.55 -15.92
N ASP A 85 8.84 -7.32 -17.22
CA ASP A 85 10.06 -7.71 -17.92
C ASP A 85 11.29 -7.03 -17.30
N VAL A 86 11.21 -5.73 -17.03
CA VAL A 86 12.28 -4.98 -16.37
C VAL A 86 12.47 -5.44 -14.92
N CYS A 87 11.39 -5.72 -14.19
CA CYS A 87 11.47 -6.21 -12.81
C CYS A 87 12.15 -7.58 -12.71
N LEU A 88 11.92 -8.48 -13.67
CA LEU A 88 12.56 -9.80 -13.70
C LEU A 88 14.06 -9.69 -14.01
N GLU A 89 14.47 -8.78 -14.89
CA GLU A 89 15.90 -8.50 -15.09
C GLU A 89 16.54 -7.89 -13.83
N SER A 90 15.86 -6.96 -13.13
CA SER A 90 16.33 -6.42 -11.84
C SER A 90 16.57 -7.52 -10.80
N LEU A 91 15.62 -8.44 -10.63
CA LEU A 91 15.74 -9.59 -9.72
C LEU A 91 16.94 -10.48 -10.08
N LYS A 92 17.16 -10.72 -11.37
CA LYS A 92 18.31 -11.49 -11.86
C LYS A 92 19.63 -10.77 -11.61
N THR A 93 19.69 -9.46 -11.83
CA THR A 93 20.87 -8.62 -11.55
C THR A 93 21.20 -8.62 -10.05
N ALA A 94 20.20 -8.42 -9.18
CA ALA A 94 20.35 -8.47 -7.73
C ALA A 94 20.79 -9.87 -7.24
N GLY A 95 20.23 -10.93 -7.84
CA GLY A 95 20.64 -12.31 -7.56
C GLY A 95 22.09 -12.59 -7.92
N ARG A 96 22.59 -12.06 -9.05
CA ARG A 96 24.01 -12.14 -9.44
C ARG A 96 24.90 -11.40 -8.46
N LEU A 97 24.48 -10.21 -8.02
CA LEU A 97 25.22 -9.42 -7.03
C LEU A 97 25.39 -10.21 -5.72
N LEU A 98 24.34 -10.87 -5.24
CA LEU A 98 24.41 -11.74 -4.06
C LEU A 98 25.23 -13.01 -4.27
N ALA A 99 25.29 -13.55 -5.49
CA ALA A 99 26.17 -14.68 -5.78
C ALA A 99 27.66 -14.30 -5.67
N ILE A 100 28.00 -13.05 -6.01
CA ILE A 100 29.37 -12.51 -5.90
C ILE A 100 29.70 -12.09 -4.46
N ASP A 101 28.76 -11.41 -3.81
CA ASP A 101 28.90 -10.93 -2.43
C ASP A 101 27.67 -11.34 -1.59
N PRO A 102 27.65 -12.57 -1.04
CA PRO A 102 26.50 -13.07 -0.28
C PRO A 102 26.18 -12.28 0.99
N LYS A 103 27.12 -11.47 1.48
CA LYS A 103 26.96 -10.66 2.69
C LYS A 103 26.45 -9.24 2.39
N ASN A 104 26.24 -8.90 1.11
CA ASN A 104 25.79 -7.59 0.71
C ASN A 104 24.36 -7.31 1.21
N MET A 105 24.25 -6.51 2.28
CA MET A 105 22.96 -6.16 2.87
C MET A 105 22.06 -5.40 1.90
N GLN A 106 22.64 -4.47 1.13
CA GLN A 106 21.88 -3.66 0.19
C GLN A 106 21.31 -4.54 -0.92
N ALA A 107 22.09 -5.46 -1.49
CA ALA A 107 21.61 -6.37 -2.51
C ALA A 107 20.50 -7.30 -2.00
N ARG A 108 20.54 -7.72 -0.73
CA ARG A 108 19.43 -8.45 -0.08
C ARG A 108 18.16 -7.60 0.00
N GLN A 109 18.29 -6.32 0.36
CA GLN A 109 17.18 -5.36 0.41
C GLN A 109 16.61 -5.04 -0.97
N ASP A 110 17.47 -4.89 -1.97
CA ASP A 110 17.08 -4.62 -3.36
C ASP A 110 16.33 -5.83 -3.93
N LEU A 111 16.83 -7.05 -3.70
CA LEU A 111 16.14 -8.27 -4.12
C LEU A 111 14.75 -8.41 -3.45
N ALA A 112 14.67 -8.15 -2.14
CA ALA A 112 13.38 -8.15 -1.43
C ALA A 112 12.41 -7.09 -1.99
N SER A 113 12.92 -5.90 -2.30
CA SER A 113 12.15 -4.82 -2.90
C SER A 113 11.66 -5.16 -4.31
N GLY A 114 12.49 -5.83 -5.11
CA GLY A 114 12.13 -6.36 -6.43
C GLY A 114 11.02 -7.41 -6.34
N HIS A 115 11.08 -8.31 -5.36
CA HIS A 115 9.99 -9.28 -5.12
C HIS A 115 8.70 -8.58 -4.71
N THR A 116 8.76 -7.53 -3.88
CA THR A 116 7.57 -6.72 -3.58
C THR A 116 6.99 -6.07 -4.84
N LEU A 117 7.84 -5.53 -5.72
CA LEU A 117 7.41 -4.91 -6.97
C LEU A 117 6.77 -5.94 -7.93
N ALA A 118 7.42 -7.08 -8.14
CA ALA A 118 6.88 -8.17 -8.94
C ALA A 118 5.50 -8.62 -8.43
N GLY A 119 5.36 -8.80 -7.11
CA GLY A 119 4.08 -9.16 -6.48
C GLY A 119 2.97 -8.11 -6.73
N ASN A 120 3.32 -6.82 -6.65
CA ASN A 120 2.38 -5.73 -6.95
C ASN A 120 1.97 -5.71 -8.43
N ILE A 121 2.91 -5.98 -9.35
CA ILE A 121 2.63 -6.04 -10.80
C ILE A 121 1.73 -7.25 -11.10
N THR A 122 2.03 -8.44 -10.57
CA THR A 122 1.18 -9.63 -10.75
C THR A 122 -0.21 -9.45 -10.15
N THR A 123 -0.32 -8.73 -9.03
CA THR A 123 -1.61 -8.36 -8.42
C THR A 123 -2.43 -7.50 -9.38
N ARG A 124 -1.82 -6.51 -10.02
CA ARG A 124 -2.49 -5.67 -11.04
C ARG A 124 -2.91 -6.46 -12.28
N LYS A 125 -2.17 -7.52 -12.62
CA LYS A 125 -2.51 -8.45 -13.70
C LYS A 125 -3.58 -9.48 -13.31
N GLY A 126 -3.97 -9.54 -12.04
CA GLY A 126 -4.93 -10.53 -11.53
C GLY A 126 -4.35 -11.92 -11.28
N ASP A 127 -3.02 -12.10 -11.41
CA ASP A 127 -2.35 -13.35 -11.07
C ASP A 127 -1.98 -13.37 -9.59
N PHE A 128 -2.98 -13.67 -8.75
CA PHE A 128 -2.82 -13.66 -7.30
C PHE A 128 -1.95 -14.81 -6.78
N ALA A 129 -1.83 -15.92 -7.53
CA ALA A 129 -0.95 -17.02 -7.18
C ALA A 129 0.52 -16.61 -7.33
N ALA A 130 0.87 -15.98 -8.46
CA ALA A 130 2.20 -15.42 -8.65
C ALA A 130 2.48 -14.26 -7.66
N ALA A 131 1.48 -13.43 -7.37
CA ALA A 131 1.61 -12.36 -6.38
C ALA A 131 1.96 -12.89 -4.98
N LEU A 132 1.25 -13.93 -4.52
CA LEU A 132 1.54 -14.58 -3.25
C LEU A 132 2.97 -15.12 -3.19
N LYS A 133 3.43 -15.79 -4.26
CA LYS A 133 4.81 -16.30 -4.33
C LYS A 133 5.82 -15.16 -4.11
N HIS A 134 5.70 -14.07 -4.86
CA HIS A 134 6.63 -12.95 -4.77
C HIS A 134 6.55 -12.22 -3.42
N HIS A 135 5.36 -11.99 -2.87
CA HIS A 135 5.23 -11.38 -1.55
C HIS A 135 5.78 -12.26 -0.43
N HIS A 136 5.65 -13.59 -0.53
CA HIS A 136 6.27 -14.51 0.42
C HIS A 136 7.80 -14.52 0.31
N GLU A 137 8.35 -14.45 -0.91
CA GLU A 137 9.80 -14.33 -1.12
C GLU A 137 10.35 -13.03 -0.49
N SER A 138 9.69 -11.89 -0.74
CA SER A 138 10.03 -10.61 -0.11
C SER A 138 9.90 -10.64 1.42
N LEU A 139 8.83 -11.25 1.93
CA LEU A 139 8.61 -11.41 3.37
C LEU A 139 9.73 -12.23 4.02
N ALA A 140 10.09 -13.37 3.43
CA ALA A 140 11.15 -14.24 3.95
C ALA A 140 12.50 -13.51 4.01
N MET A 141 12.83 -12.72 2.98
CA MET A 141 14.06 -11.92 2.96
C MET A 141 14.07 -10.83 4.04
N ASN A 142 12.97 -10.09 4.20
CA ASN A 142 12.89 -9.05 5.22
C ASN A 142 12.89 -9.63 6.65
N LEU A 143 12.29 -10.81 6.86
CA LEU A 143 12.39 -11.53 8.13
C LEU A 143 13.84 -11.93 8.43
N ALA A 144 14.60 -12.41 7.44
CA ALA A 144 16.01 -12.71 7.62
C ALA A 144 16.84 -11.45 7.93
N ILE A 145 16.53 -10.31 7.29
CA ILE A 145 17.19 -9.03 7.60
C ILE A 145 16.93 -8.61 9.06
N VAL A 146 15.69 -8.76 9.56
CA VAL A 146 15.36 -8.44 10.96
C VAL A 146 15.98 -9.45 11.93
N ALA A 147 16.18 -10.71 11.52
CA ALA A 147 16.88 -11.69 12.34
C ALA A 147 18.37 -11.34 12.51
N ASP A 148 19.01 -10.84 11.45
CA ASP A 148 20.40 -10.36 11.48
C ASP A 148 20.54 -9.00 12.21
N ASP A 149 19.56 -8.10 12.01
CA ASP A 149 19.50 -6.76 12.60
C ASP A 149 18.09 -6.48 13.15
N PRO A 150 17.82 -6.81 14.44
CA PRO A 150 16.52 -6.61 15.05
C PRO A 150 16.06 -5.16 15.13
N ASP A 151 16.94 -4.18 14.94
CA ASP A 151 16.61 -2.75 14.95
C ASP A 151 16.33 -2.18 13.56
N ASN A 152 16.38 -3.01 12.51
CA ASN A 152 16.10 -2.59 11.14
C ASN A 152 14.62 -2.20 10.92
N GLU A 153 14.28 -0.94 11.17
CA GLU A 153 12.91 -0.43 11.04
C GLU A 153 12.41 -0.49 9.60
N ALA A 154 13.28 -0.27 8.61
CA ALA A 154 12.91 -0.33 7.20
C ALA A 154 12.43 -1.74 6.81
N ALA A 155 13.15 -2.79 7.22
CA ALA A 155 12.73 -4.17 6.99
C ALA A 155 11.41 -4.51 7.71
N LYS A 156 11.18 -3.99 8.93
CA LYS A 156 9.90 -4.15 9.64
C LYS A 156 8.73 -3.48 8.92
N HIS A 157 8.92 -2.30 8.34
CA HIS A 157 7.93 -1.66 7.50
C HIS A 157 7.57 -2.53 6.29
N TRP A 158 8.59 -3.07 5.61
CA TRP A 158 8.38 -4.01 4.50
C TRP A 158 7.67 -5.29 4.92
N ILE A 159 7.97 -5.86 6.09
CA ILE A 159 7.25 -7.02 6.64
C ILE A 159 5.76 -6.69 6.79
N GLY A 160 5.43 -5.56 7.45
CA GLY A 160 4.05 -5.13 7.62
C GLY A 160 3.32 -4.96 6.28
N GLN A 161 3.97 -4.31 5.31
CA GLN A 161 3.39 -4.14 3.97
C GLN A 161 3.21 -5.47 3.22
N ASN A 162 4.19 -6.38 3.28
CA ASN A 162 4.07 -7.69 2.63
C ASN A 162 2.90 -8.49 3.20
N TYR A 163 2.70 -8.48 4.53
CA TYR A 163 1.54 -9.11 5.14
C TYR A 163 0.21 -8.50 4.68
N ILE A 164 0.12 -7.17 4.52
CA ILE A 164 -1.06 -6.53 3.93
C ILE A 164 -1.29 -7.00 2.49
N ASN A 165 -0.24 -7.05 1.67
CA ASN A 165 -0.35 -7.47 0.27
C ASN A 165 -0.75 -8.94 0.13
N ILE A 166 -0.19 -9.82 0.97
CA ILE A 166 -0.59 -11.23 1.06
C ILE A 166 -2.05 -11.34 1.47
N GLY A 167 -2.49 -10.56 2.46
CA GLY A 167 -3.88 -10.49 2.87
C GLY A 167 -4.80 -10.08 1.71
N ASN A 168 -4.42 -9.05 0.96
CA ASN A 168 -5.17 -8.58 -0.21
C ASN A 168 -5.28 -9.67 -1.28
N ALA A 169 -4.20 -10.41 -1.56
CA ALA A 169 -4.24 -11.51 -2.51
C ALA A 169 -5.20 -12.63 -2.04
N PHE A 170 -5.21 -12.94 -0.74
CA PHE A 170 -6.17 -13.90 -0.18
C PHE A 170 -7.63 -13.42 -0.23
N ILE A 171 -7.90 -12.12 -0.07
CA ILE A 171 -9.23 -11.55 -0.30
C ILE A 171 -9.69 -11.82 -1.73
N GLN A 172 -8.81 -11.61 -2.71
CA GLN A 172 -9.14 -11.83 -4.12
C GLN A 172 -9.40 -13.32 -4.45
N THR A 173 -8.73 -14.23 -3.74
CA THR A 173 -9.00 -15.68 -3.84
C THR A 173 -10.08 -16.17 -2.86
N SER A 174 -10.79 -15.26 -2.19
CA SER A 174 -11.85 -15.55 -1.21
C SER A 174 -11.44 -16.37 0.02
N ASP A 175 -10.14 -16.44 0.36
CA ASP A 175 -9.68 -17.03 1.62
C ASP A 175 -9.64 -15.97 2.73
N LEU A 176 -10.82 -15.62 3.22
CA LEU A 176 -10.99 -14.59 4.26
C LEU A 176 -10.23 -14.92 5.55
N ARG A 177 -10.05 -16.20 5.89
CA ARG A 177 -9.34 -16.60 7.10
C ARG A 177 -7.83 -16.42 6.95
N ALA A 178 -7.26 -16.76 5.80
CA ALA A 178 -5.85 -16.49 5.52
C ALA A 178 -5.58 -14.99 5.40
N ALA A 179 -6.51 -14.23 4.81
CA ALA A 179 -6.44 -12.77 4.76
C ALA A 179 -6.38 -12.17 6.17
N LEU A 180 -7.34 -12.53 7.04
CA LEU A 180 -7.40 -12.05 8.42
C LEU A 180 -6.11 -12.33 9.19
N ARG A 181 -5.57 -13.56 9.12
CA ARG A 181 -4.30 -13.90 9.77
C ARG A 181 -3.16 -13.02 9.27
N SER A 182 -3.11 -12.75 7.96
CA SER A 182 -2.06 -11.92 7.36
C SER A 182 -2.16 -10.48 7.84
N TYR A 183 -3.35 -9.88 7.83
CA TYR A 183 -3.54 -8.52 8.34
C TYR A 183 -3.24 -8.40 9.84
N GLN A 184 -3.57 -9.41 10.65
CA GLN A 184 -3.20 -9.43 12.07
C GLN A 184 -1.67 -9.46 12.28
N GLN A 185 -0.93 -10.21 11.45
CA GLN A 185 0.54 -10.19 11.48
C GLN A 185 1.10 -8.83 11.05
N ALA A 186 0.47 -8.18 10.06
CA ALA A 186 0.83 -6.81 9.69
C ALA A 186 0.63 -5.85 10.87
N ALA A 187 -0.55 -5.86 11.49
CA ALA A 187 -0.88 -5.00 12.62
C ALA A 187 0.14 -5.18 13.75
N MET A 188 0.45 -6.43 14.16
CA MET A 188 1.42 -6.71 15.22
C MET A 188 2.80 -6.08 14.97
N VAL A 189 3.34 -6.19 13.75
CA VAL A 189 4.65 -5.63 13.40
C VAL A 189 4.61 -4.10 13.37
N LEU A 190 3.53 -3.54 12.81
CA LEU A 190 3.36 -2.09 12.65
C LEU A 190 3.02 -1.39 13.98
N GLU A 191 2.31 -2.05 14.89
CA GLU A 191 2.10 -1.60 16.27
C GLU A 191 3.44 -1.47 17.00
N ALA A 192 4.32 -2.47 16.88
CA ALA A 192 5.64 -2.39 17.52
C ALA A 192 6.46 -1.20 17.01
N LEU A 193 6.41 -0.91 15.70
CA LEU A 193 7.02 0.28 15.12
C LEU A 193 6.38 1.58 15.64
N TYR A 194 5.05 1.62 15.69
CA TYR A 194 4.31 2.77 16.23
C TYR A 194 4.63 3.04 17.70
N GLN A 195 4.71 2.01 18.55
CA GLN A 195 5.06 2.18 19.96
C GLN A 195 6.49 2.68 20.14
N LYS A 196 7.44 2.23 19.32
CA LYS A 196 8.83 2.71 19.34
C LYS A 196 8.92 4.18 18.88
N ARG A 197 8.18 4.56 17.84
CA ARG A 197 8.14 5.93 17.32
C ARG A 197 6.71 6.33 16.95
N PRO A 198 5.92 6.89 17.89
CA PRO A 198 4.54 7.29 17.62
C PRO A 198 4.41 8.42 16.58
N GLY A 199 5.52 9.04 16.16
CA GLY A 199 5.63 10.03 15.09
C GLY A 199 5.80 9.46 13.69
N ASP A 200 6.00 8.15 13.54
CA ASP A 200 6.22 7.50 12.25
C ASP A 200 4.93 7.46 11.42
N ILE A 201 4.80 8.39 10.47
CA ILE A 201 3.64 8.49 9.59
C ILE A 201 3.47 7.25 8.71
N GLN A 202 4.57 6.62 8.27
CA GLN A 202 4.50 5.42 7.46
C GLN A 202 3.92 4.25 8.27
N ALA A 203 4.36 4.10 9.52
CA ALA A 203 3.84 3.06 10.42
C ALA A 203 2.36 3.29 10.70
N ILE A 204 1.98 4.53 11.01
CA ILE A 204 0.58 4.91 11.26
C ILE A 204 -0.30 4.61 10.04
N GLN A 205 0.16 4.96 8.84
CA GLN A 205 -0.59 4.73 7.61
C GLN A 205 -0.84 3.23 7.36
N PHE A 206 0.21 2.40 7.44
CA PHE A 206 0.05 0.97 7.24
C PHE A 206 -0.72 0.30 8.37
N LEU A 207 -0.56 0.77 9.61
CA LEU A 207 -1.29 0.24 10.76
C LEU A 207 -2.78 0.53 10.66
N ALA A 208 -3.15 1.77 10.31
CA ALA A 208 -4.53 2.14 10.04
C ALA A 208 -5.13 1.26 8.93
N ARG A 209 -4.39 1.04 7.85
CA ARG A 209 -4.81 0.15 6.76
C ARG A 209 -5.00 -1.30 7.24
N ALA A 210 -4.06 -1.84 8.01
CA ALA A 210 -4.17 -3.21 8.53
C ALA A 210 -5.42 -3.39 9.39
N TYR A 211 -5.75 -2.42 10.26
CA TYR A 211 -6.97 -2.47 11.08
C TYR A 211 -8.25 -2.34 10.25
N ASP A 212 -8.24 -1.50 9.22
CA ASP A 212 -9.35 -1.33 8.29
C ASP A 212 -9.63 -2.66 7.55
N ASP A 213 -8.57 -3.28 7.01
CA ASP A 213 -8.63 -4.56 6.32
C ASP A 213 -9.05 -5.71 7.27
N ILE A 214 -8.60 -5.70 8.53
CA ILE A 214 -9.08 -6.63 9.59
C ILE A 214 -10.59 -6.44 9.79
N GLY A 215 -11.04 -5.21 9.97
CA GLY A 215 -12.43 -4.87 10.21
C GLY A 215 -13.34 -5.32 9.06
N GLU A 216 -12.97 -4.98 7.83
CA GLU A 216 -13.69 -5.39 6.62
C GLU A 216 -13.75 -6.92 6.49
N THR A 217 -12.63 -7.61 6.77
CA THR A 217 -12.56 -9.08 6.68
C THR A 217 -13.42 -9.75 7.76
N LEU A 218 -13.42 -9.23 8.98
CA LEU A 218 -14.28 -9.72 10.07
C LEU A 218 -15.76 -9.50 9.76
N ALA A 219 -16.11 -8.36 9.14
CA ALA A 219 -17.47 -8.10 8.70
C ALA A 219 -17.94 -9.13 7.67
N LYS A 220 -17.09 -9.46 6.68
CA LYS A 220 -17.34 -10.53 5.69
C LYS A 220 -17.45 -11.92 6.33
N LEU A 221 -16.74 -12.15 7.43
CA LEU A 221 -16.84 -13.39 8.23
C LEU A 221 -18.05 -13.40 9.18
N GLY A 222 -18.78 -12.29 9.30
CA GLY A 222 -19.98 -12.15 10.13
C GLY A 222 -19.71 -11.72 11.58
N ASP A 223 -18.47 -11.51 11.98
CA ASP A 223 -18.13 -10.99 13.32
C ASP A 223 -18.18 -9.46 13.31
N LEU A 224 -19.40 -8.92 13.27
CA LEU A 224 -19.63 -7.48 13.16
C LEU A 224 -19.14 -6.69 14.38
N LYS A 225 -19.06 -7.31 15.56
CA LYS A 225 -18.58 -6.64 16.76
C LYS A 225 -17.07 -6.43 16.69
N ALA A 226 -16.31 -7.49 16.41
CA ALA A 226 -14.88 -7.38 16.22
C ALA A 226 -14.54 -6.54 14.97
N ALA A 227 -15.38 -6.60 13.92
CA ALA A 227 -15.26 -5.72 12.77
C ALA A 227 -15.31 -4.25 13.17
N LEU A 228 -16.29 -3.86 14.01
CA LEU A 228 -16.45 -2.50 14.49
C LEU A 228 -15.24 -2.02 15.29
N GLU A 229 -14.65 -2.87 16.13
CA GLU A 229 -13.42 -2.58 16.85
C GLU A 229 -12.26 -2.28 15.89
N GLY A 230 -12.08 -3.13 14.86
CA GLY A 230 -11.04 -2.95 13.82
C GLY A 230 -11.18 -1.62 13.06
N VAL A 231 -12.35 -1.34 12.48
CA VAL A 231 -12.56 -0.08 11.74
C VAL A 231 -12.50 1.16 12.64
N THR A 232 -12.85 1.02 13.93
CA THR A 232 -12.71 2.12 14.89
C THR A 232 -11.23 2.43 15.13
N HIS A 233 -10.38 1.43 15.40
CA HIS A 233 -8.94 1.63 15.54
C HIS A 233 -8.32 2.25 14.29
N ALA A 234 -8.71 1.78 13.10
CA ALA A 234 -8.27 2.38 11.84
C ALA A 234 -8.60 3.88 11.77
N SER A 235 -9.82 4.27 12.16
CA SER A 235 -10.26 5.67 12.13
C SER A 235 -9.48 6.54 13.11
N GLU A 236 -9.16 6.04 14.32
CA GLU A 236 -8.36 6.76 15.32
C GLU A 236 -6.94 7.05 14.81
N PHE A 237 -6.31 6.07 14.15
CA PHE A 237 -4.98 6.27 13.55
C PHE A 237 -5.01 7.27 12.39
N ALA A 238 -6.05 7.18 11.54
CA ALA A 238 -6.22 8.11 10.42
C ALA A 238 -6.46 9.56 10.89
N GLU A 239 -7.30 9.74 11.91
CA GLU A 239 -7.54 11.03 12.56
C GLU A 239 -6.25 11.64 13.13
N ARG A 240 -5.45 10.85 13.85
CA ARG A 240 -4.16 11.29 14.39
C ARG A 240 -3.19 11.72 13.30
N ALA A 241 -3.15 11.01 12.17
CA ALA A 241 -2.27 11.35 11.06
C ALA A 241 -2.69 12.66 10.38
N ILE A 242 -3.99 12.85 10.11
CA ILE A 242 -4.52 14.07 9.47
C ILE A 242 -4.40 15.28 10.40
N ALA A 243 -4.56 15.10 11.71
CA ALA A 243 -4.36 16.16 12.69
C ALA A 243 -2.92 16.68 12.73
N ARG A 244 -1.94 15.84 12.41
CA ARG A 244 -0.52 16.23 12.30
C ARG A 244 -0.18 16.83 10.95
N ASP A 245 -0.71 16.25 9.88
CA ASP A 245 -0.52 16.73 8.53
C ASP A 245 -1.85 16.79 7.78
N SER A 246 -2.45 17.99 7.80
CA SER A 246 -3.71 18.25 7.12
C SER A 246 -3.61 18.17 5.60
N ALA A 247 -2.41 18.18 5.01
CA ALA A 247 -2.18 18.02 3.58
C ALA A 247 -2.03 16.54 3.16
N ASN A 248 -2.06 15.60 4.12
CA ASN A 248 -1.90 14.17 3.83
C ASN A 248 -3.16 13.57 3.18
N ASP A 249 -3.26 13.70 1.86
CA ASP A 249 -4.39 13.19 1.09
C ASP A 249 -4.44 11.64 1.03
N ILE A 250 -3.33 10.95 1.32
CA ILE A 250 -3.34 9.49 1.46
C ILE A 250 -4.16 9.09 2.69
N MET A 251 -3.90 9.74 3.82
CA MET A 251 -4.64 9.48 5.06
C MET A 251 -6.09 9.96 4.95
N ARG A 252 -6.37 11.06 4.24
CA ARG A 252 -7.76 11.48 3.95
C ARG A 252 -8.53 10.42 3.16
N ARG A 253 -7.90 9.82 2.14
CA ARG A 253 -8.51 8.70 1.37
C ARG A 253 -8.78 7.50 2.27
N LEU A 254 -7.80 7.12 3.10
CA LEU A 254 -7.99 6.02 4.04
C LEU A 254 -9.12 6.30 5.02
N MET A 255 -9.16 7.49 5.64
CA MET A 255 -10.23 7.90 6.56
C MET A 255 -11.61 7.91 5.88
N ALA A 256 -11.69 8.37 4.63
CA ALA A 256 -12.93 8.35 3.87
C ALA A 256 -13.44 6.92 3.64
N LYS A 257 -12.53 5.99 3.29
CA LYS A 257 -12.84 4.55 3.18
C LYS A 257 -13.25 3.98 4.54
N THR A 258 -12.48 4.21 5.60
CA THR A 258 -12.77 3.66 6.92
C THR A 258 -14.12 4.12 7.46
N TYR A 259 -14.51 5.38 7.27
CA TYR A 259 -15.86 5.82 7.65
C TYR A 259 -16.96 5.19 6.81
N PHE A 260 -16.70 4.87 5.55
CA PHE A 260 -17.64 4.07 4.75
C PHE A 260 -17.80 2.67 5.37
N ASP A 261 -16.70 2.03 5.74
CA ASP A 261 -16.70 0.68 6.32
C ASP A 261 -17.33 0.65 7.73
N VAL A 262 -17.11 1.68 8.56
CA VAL A 262 -17.86 1.90 9.81
C VAL A 262 -19.37 1.95 9.52
N GLY A 263 -19.78 2.67 8.47
CA GLY A 263 -21.17 2.71 8.04
C GLY A 263 -21.73 1.34 7.67
N GLU A 264 -20.98 0.55 6.88
CA GLU A 264 -21.38 -0.80 6.45
C GLU A 264 -21.55 -1.73 7.66
N VAL A 265 -20.58 -1.74 8.58
CA VAL A 265 -20.62 -2.58 9.79
C VAL A 265 -21.80 -2.18 10.69
N ARG A 266 -21.99 -0.88 10.95
CA ARG A 266 -23.07 -0.40 11.81
C ARG A 266 -24.45 -0.60 11.20
N SER A 267 -24.61 -0.38 9.90
CA SER A 267 -25.87 -0.68 9.22
C SER A 267 -26.21 -2.17 9.28
N SER A 268 -25.21 -3.05 9.19
CA SER A 268 -25.37 -4.48 9.37
C SER A 268 -25.78 -4.86 10.79
N LEU A 269 -25.17 -4.25 11.82
CA LEU A 269 -25.57 -4.41 13.23
C LEU A 269 -27.00 -3.91 13.47
N GLY A 270 -27.35 -2.77 12.88
CA GLY A 270 -28.70 -2.21 12.93
C GLY A 270 -29.75 -3.09 12.27
N ALA A 271 -29.39 -3.77 11.17
CA ALA A 271 -30.25 -4.73 10.48
C ALA A 271 -30.43 -6.04 11.26
N GLN A 272 -29.43 -6.46 12.05
CA GLN A 272 -29.52 -7.65 12.92
C GLN A 272 -30.27 -7.37 14.23
N SER A 273 -30.35 -6.12 14.64
CA SER A 273 -31.11 -5.71 15.82
C SER A 273 -32.62 -5.83 15.57
N LYS A 274 -33.40 -6.20 16.60
CA LYS A 274 -34.86 -6.16 16.45
C LYS A 274 -35.31 -4.71 16.22
N ALA A 275 -36.25 -4.50 15.31
CA ALA A 275 -36.67 -3.17 14.83
C ALA A 275 -37.11 -2.18 15.94
N ALA A 276 -37.50 -2.67 17.12
CA ALA A 276 -37.94 -1.84 18.25
C ALA A 276 -36.88 -1.64 19.36
N GLU A 277 -35.69 -2.20 19.22
CA GLU A 277 -34.62 -2.05 20.22
C GLU A 277 -33.87 -0.73 20.00
N ARG A 278 -33.70 0.06 21.08
CA ARG A 278 -32.90 1.30 21.06
C ARG A 278 -31.50 1.08 20.49
N SER A 279 -30.91 -0.08 20.77
CA SER A 279 -29.61 -0.49 20.23
C SER A 279 -29.62 -0.48 18.69
N GLY A 280 -30.68 -0.98 18.04
CA GLY A 280 -30.78 -0.96 16.59
C GLY A 280 -30.90 0.45 16.02
N GLN A 281 -31.68 1.33 16.66
CA GLN A 281 -31.81 2.74 16.26
C GLN A 281 -30.48 3.49 16.35
N GLU A 282 -29.74 3.28 17.43
CA GLU A 282 -28.41 3.85 17.63
C GLU A 282 -27.46 3.42 16.51
N GLN A 283 -27.43 2.13 16.16
CA GLN A 283 -26.59 1.65 15.06
C GLN A 283 -26.93 2.29 13.72
N TRP A 284 -28.22 2.47 13.39
CA TRP A 284 -28.63 3.15 12.15
C TRP A 284 -28.26 4.65 12.13
N LEU A 285 -28.37 5.33 13.27
CA LEU A 285 -27.96 6.74 13.41
C LEU A 285 -26.45 6.90 13.23
N GLU A 286 -25.67 6.05 13.90
CA GLU A 286 -24.21 6.09 13.80
C GLU A 286 -23.73 5.66 12.40
N ALA A 287 -24.39 4.70 11.75
CA ALA A 287 -24.11 4.33 10.36
C ALA A 287 -24.32 5.53 9.41
N ARG A 288 -25.46 6.22 9.55
CA ARG A 288 -25.77 7.43 8.76
C ARG A 288 -24.71 8.51 8.96
N GLN A 289 -24.29 8.75 10.19
CA GLN A 289 -23.25 9.74 10.49
C GLN A 289 -21.91 9.35 9.87
N ALA A 290 -21.52 8.08 9.96
CA ALA A 290 -20.29 7.58 9.37
C ALA A 290 -20.30 7.75 7.83
N TYR A 291 -21.39 7.39 7.17
CA TYR A 291 -21.55 7.63 5.74
C TYR A 291 -21.46 9.11 5.38
N GLN A 292 -22.06 10.01 6.16
CA GLN A 292 -21.96 11.44 5.91
C GLN A 292 -20.51 11.92 5.99
N ARG A 293 -19.76 11.53 7.03
CA ARG A 293 -18.34 11.88 7.16
C ARG A 293 -17.49 11.34 6.01
N SER A 294 -17.78 10.11 5.57
CA SER A 294 -17.15 9.52 4.39
C SER A 294 -17.40 10.34 3.12
N LEU A 295 -18.66 10.74 2.88
CA LEU A 295 -19.04 11.56 1.73
C LEU A 295 -18.32 12.91 1.74
N ASP A 296 -18.30 13.58 2.90
CA ASP A 296 -17.66 14.89 3.05
C ASP A 296 -16.16 14.82 2.72
N LEU A 297 -15.46 13.76 3.15
CA LEU A 297 -14.04 13.56 2.82
C LEU A 297 -13.81 13.24 1.34
N PHE A 298 -14.66 12.42 0.71
CA PHE A 298 -14.54 12.17 -0.73
C PHE A 298 -14.83 13.43 -1.56
N LEU A 299 -15.74 14.29 -1.11
CA LEU A 299 -16.00 15.60 -1.74
C LEU A 299 -14.81 16.57 -1.58
N ASP A 300 -14.16 16.60 -0.41
CA ASP A 300 -12.91 17.34 -0.17
C ASP A 300 -11.78 16.84 -1.07
N LEU A 301 -11.59 15.51 -1.19
CA LEU A 301 -10.61 14.94 -2.11
C LEU A 301 -10.90 15.28 -3.58
N ARG A 302 -12.17 15.33 -3.97
CA ARG A 302 -12.57 15.74 -5.33
C ARG A 302 -12.25 17.21 -5.58
N SER A 303 -12.54 18.10 -4.62
CA SER A 303 -12.26 19.55 -4.78
C SER A 303 -10.75 19.83 -4.84
N ARG A 304 -9.94 19.02 -4.17
CA ARG A 304 -8.46 19.03 -4.23
C ARG A 304 -7.88 18.43 -5.51
N GLY A 305 -8.67 17.71 -6.30
CA GLY A 305 -8.19 17.00 -7.48
C GLY A 305 -7.39 15.72 -7.17
N THR A 306 -7.47 15.21 -5.93
CA THR A 306 -6.70 14.05 -5.46
C THR A 306 -7.56 12.81 -5.17
N LEU A 307 -8.83 12.84 -5.58
CA LEU A 307 -9.70 11.68 -5.63
C LEU A 307 -9.26 10.71 -6.74
N THR A 308 -8.93 9.49 -6.37
CA THR A 308 -8.53 8.45 -7.34
C THR A 308 -9.74 7.84 -8.04
N LYS A 309 -9.54 7.30 -9.25
CA LYS A 309 -10.61 6.65 -10.05
C LYS A 309 -11.30 5.51 -9.29
N GLU A 310 -10.54 4.78 -8.47
CA GLU A 310 -11.04 3.70 -7.61
C GLU A 310 -12.20 4.15 -6.70
N PHE A 311 -12.14 5.37 -6.18
CA PHE A 311 -13.15 5.89 -5.25
C PHE A 311 -14.20 6.78 -5.92
N ALA A 312 -14.12 7.01 -7.24
CA ALA A 312 -15.05 7.89 -7.94
C ALA A 312 -16.53 7.47 -7.76
N GLY A 313 -16.79 6.15 -7.78
CA GLY A 313 -18.14 5.60 -7.59
C GLY A 313 -18.72 5.81 -6.18
N LYS A 314 -17.88 6.08 -5.18
CA LYS A 314 -18.34 6.29 -3.80
C LYS A 314 -19.22 7.54 -3.64
N LEU A 315 -19.02 8.55 -4.50
CA LEU A 315 -19.81 9.77 -4.49
C LEU A 315 -21.29 9.54 -4.86
N ASP A 316 -21.60 8.46 -5.59
CA ASP A 316 -22.96 8.07 -5.93
C ASP A 316 -23.50 6.97 -4.99
N GLU A 317 -22.62 6.10 -4.51
CA GLU A 317 -22.98 4.99 -3.62
C GLU A 317 -23.41 5.50 -2.23
N ILE A 318 -22.61 6.38 -1.62
CA ILE A 318 -22.79 6.81 -0.23
C ILE A 318 -24.15 7.52 -0.02
N PRO A 319 -24.61 8.45 -0.88
CA PRO A 319 -25.94 9.04 -0.74
C PRO A 319 -27.07 8.00 -0.69
N ARG A 320 -26.96 6.89 -1.42
CA ARG A 320 -27.96 5.80 -1.37
C ARG A 320 -27.92 5.06 -0.04
N LYS A 321 -26.72 4.84 0.51
CA LYS A 321 -26.55 4.23 1.85
C LYS A 321 -27.11 5.14 2.96
N ILE A 322 -26.92 6.45 2.86
CA ILE A 322 -27.54 7.44 3.77
C ILE A 322 -29.07 7.35 3.70
N ALA A 323 -29.64 7.38 2.47
CA ALA A 323 -31.09 7.26 2.28
C ALA A 323 -31.66 5.93 2.82
N ALA A 324 -30.90 4.83 2.72
CA ALA A 324 -31.28 3.55 3.30
C ALA A 324 -31.32 3.60 4.84
N CYS A 325 -30.37 4.29 5.48
CA CYS A 325 -30.39 4.52 6.92
C CYS A 325 -31.61 5.36 7.33
N ASP A 326 -31.90 6.44 6.60
CA ASP A 326 -33.08 7.29 6.85
C ASP A 326 -34.38 6.49 6.76
N ALA A 327 -34.50 5.63 5.74
CA ALA A 327 -35.65 4.76 5.57
C ALA A 327 -35.79 3.72 6.70
N ALA A 328 -34.68 3.19 7.22
CA ALA A 328 -34.69 2.25 8.34
C ALA A 328 -35.14 2.95 9.64
N LEU A 329 -34.62 4.14 9.91
CA LEU A 329 -35.02 4.95 11.07
C LEU A 329 -36.51 5.32 11.03
N ALA A 330 -37.01 5.76 9.87
CA ALA A 330 -38.41 6.15 9.70
C ALA A 330 -39.41 4.98 9.84
N LYS A 331 -38.99 3.74 9.54
CA LYS A 331 -39.84 2.55 9.75
C LYS A 331 -40.01 2.22 11.23
N ASN A 332 -39.01 2.53 12.05
CA ASN A 332 -39.00 2.22 13.48
C ASN A 332 -39.80 3.24 14.33
N ASP A 333 -40.06 4.44 13.80
CA ASP A 333 -40.87 5.49 14.46
C ASP A 333 -42.39 5.33 14.24
N ARG A 334 -42.85 4.36 13.45
CA ARG A 334 -44.28 4.13 13.25
C ARG A 334 -44.88 3.44 14.49
N PRO A 335 -45.91 4.01 15.14
CA PRO A 335 -46.53 3.37 16.29
C PRO A 335 -47.16 2.02 15.88
N VAL A 336 -46.91 0.98 16.68
CA VAL A 336 -47.55 -0.33 16.52
C VAL A 336 -49.06 -0.12 16.59
N ARG A 337 -49.76 -0.27 15.46
CA ARG A 337 -51.22 -0.28 15.45
C ARG A 337 -51.67 -1.49 16.28
N LYS A 338 -52.27 -1.22 17.44
CA LYS A 338 -53.00 -2.20 18.23
C LYS A 338 -54.27 -2.62 17.51
#